data_AF-A0A957LUD5-F1
#
_entry.id   AF-A0A957LUD5-F1
#
_cell.length_a   1.000
_cell.length_b   1.000
_cell.length_c   1.000
_cell.angle_alpha   90.00
_cell.angle_beta   90.00
_cell.angle_gamma   90.00
#
_symmetry.space_group_name_H-M   'P 1'
#
loop_
_entity.id
_entity.type
_entity.pdbx_description
1 polymer ?
#
loop_
_entity_poly.entity_id
_entity_poly.type
_entity_poly.pdbx_seq_one_letter_code
_entity_poly.pdbx_strand_id
1 'polypeptide(L)' 'MNTKTFVVPNISCGHCTRTIENEVSDLAGVTSVKAAEDTKEVTVAWDAPATWDEIKALLVEIDYAPAEN' A
#
# COMPACT_ATOMS: atom_id res chain seq x y z
N MET A 1 16.32 0.86 3.24
CA MET A 1 14.98 1.44 3.44
C MET A 1 14.53 2.03 2.12
N ASN A 2 13.47 1.46 1.55
CA ASN A 2 12.86 1.85 0.29
C ASN A 2 11.50 2.49 0.59
N THR A 3 11.12 3.47 -0.23
CA THR A 3 9.81 4.12 -0.13
C THR A 3 9.25 4.28 -1.53
N LYS A 4 7.97 3.97 -1.72
CA LYS A 4 7.28 4.16 -2.99
C LYS A 4 5.89 4.71 -2.77
N THR A 5 5.57 5.71 -3.57
CA THR A 5 4.25 6.32 -3.65
C THR A 5 3.58 5.89 -4.96
N PHE A 6 2.32 5.50 -4.88
CA PHE A 6 1.53 5.02 -6.01
C PHE A 6 0.05 5.36 -5.80
N VAL A 7 -0.71 5.45 -6.88
CA VAL A 7 -2.14 5.76 -6.83
C VAL A 7 -2.94 4.46 -6.77
N VAL A 8 -3.96 4.39 -5.94
CA VAL A 8 -4.89 3.25 -5.86
C VAL A 8 -6.31 3.76 -6.18
N PRO A 9 -6.80 3.59 -7.41
CA PRO A 9 -8.08 4.17 -7.85
C PRO A 9 -9.28 3.62 -7.10
N ASN A 10 -9.15 2.39 -6.57
CA ASN A 10 -10.20 1.68 -5.82
C ASN A 10 -10.43 2.28 -4.41
N ILE A 11 -9.52 3.13 -3.90
CA ILE A 11 -9.76 3.86 -2.65
C ILE A 11 -10.93 4.83 -2.86
N SER A 12 -12.04 4.53 -2.19
CA SER A 12 -13.29 5.30 -2.32
C SER A 12 -13.89 5.74 -0.98
N CYS A 13 -13.38 5.23 0.14
CA CYS A 13 -13.83 5.57 1.50
C CYS A 13 -12.66 5.49 2.50
N GLY A 14 -12.69 6.26 3.59
CA GLY A 14 -11.68 6.21 4.66
C GLY A 14 -11.56 4.87 5.41
N HIS A 15 -12.48 3.92 5.21
CA HIS A 15 -12.28 2.54 5.67
C HIS A 15 -11.29 1.77 4.79
N CYS A 16 -11.21 2.08 3.49
CA CYS A 16 -10.30 1.44 2.53
C CYS A 16 -8.84 1.74 2.88
N THR A 17 -8.53 3.00 3.16
CA THR A 17 -7.16 3.43 3.53
C THR A 17 -6.67 2.68 4.76
N ARG A 18 -7.51 2.57 5.78
CA ARG A 18 -7.18 1.86 7.02
C ARG A 18 -6.98 0.37 6.80
N THR A 19 -7.78 -0.28 5.95
CA THR A 19 -7.55 -1.68 5.57
C THR A 19 -6.18 -1.84 4.91
N ILE A 20 -5.88 -1.03 3.89
CA ILE A 20 -4.57 -1.08 3.21
C ILE A 20 -3.43 -0.86 4.21
N GLU A 21 -3.56 0.13 5.10
CA GLU A 21 -2.54 0.42 6.10
C GLU A 21 -2.34 -0.76 7.07
N ASN A 22 -3.41 -1.42 7.52
CA ASN A 22 -3.27 -2.58 8.41
C ASN A 22 -2.62 -3.77 7.69
N GLU A 23 -3.16 -4.17 6.55
CA GLU A 23 -2.70 -5.34 5.79
C GLU A 23 -1.24 -5.16 5.36
N VAL A 24 -0.90 -4.00 4.79
CA VAL A 24 0.48 -3.72 4.34
C VAL A 24 1.42 -3.58 5.52
N SER A 25 0.99 -3.04 6.66
CA SER A 25 1.84 -2.95 7.86
C SER A 25 2.14 -4.31 8.51
N ASP A 26 1.31 -5.33 8.25
CA ASP A 26 1.51 -6.69 8.77
C ASP A 26 2.63 -7.43 8.01
N LEU A 27 2.98 -6.98 6.80
CA LEU A 27 4.07 -7.56 6.02
C LEU A 27 5.42 -7.42 6.73
N ALA A 28 6.13 -8.54 6.85
CA ALA A 28 7.44 -8.60 7.47
C ALA A 28 8.48 -7.80 6.66
N GLY A 29 8.86 -6.63 7.17
CA GLY A 29 9.80 -5.71 6.55
C GLY A 29 9.17 -4.38 6.15
N VAL A 30 7.83 -4.27 6.13
CA VAL A 30 7.18 -2.96 6.02
C VAL A 30 7.43 -2.18 7.31
N THR A 31 7.90 -0.95 7.13
CA THR A 31 8.27 -0.05 8.24
C THR A 31 7.22 1.02 8.45
N SER A 32 6.56 1.47 7.38
CA SER A 32 5.49 2.46 7.46
C SER A 32 4.62 2.40 6.22
N VAL A 33 3.33 2.67 6.37
CA VAL A 33 2.38 2.80 5.28
C VAL A 33 1.47 3.98 5.57
N LYS A 34 1.18 4.76 4.53
CA LYS A 34 0.37 5.96 4.59
C LYS A 34 -0.56 5.96 3.39
N ALA A 35 -1.85 5.84 3.61
CA ALA A 35 -2.84 5.90 2.54
C ALA A 35 -3.63 7.23 2.63
N ALA A 36 -3.68 7.97 1.54
CA ALA A 36 -4.43 9.21 1.41
C ALA A 36 -5.69 8.96 0.58
N GLU A 37 -6.86 9.11 1.19
CA GLU A 37 -8.14 8.98 0.47
C GLU A 37 -8.39 10.15 -0.49
N ASP A 38 -7.92 11.34 -0.13
CA ASP A 38 -8.16 12.59 -0.85
C ASP A 38 -7.49 12.57 -2.24
N THR A 39 -6.22 12.17 -2.29
CA THR A 39 -5.45 12.04 -3.53
C THR A 39 -5.45 10.62 -4.11
N LYS A 40 -6.00 9.66 -3.36
CA LYS A 40 -5.93 8.21 -3.65
C LYS A 40 -4.49 7.69 -3.74
N GLU A 41 -3.53 8.38 -3.13
CA GLU A 41 -2.13 7.98 -3.10
C GLU A 41 -1.82 7.15 -1.86
N VAL A 42 -1.06 6.09 -2.04
CA VAL A 42 -0.53 5.25 -0.98
C VAL A 42 0.99 5.33 -1.03
N THR A 43 1.59 5.66 0.10
CA THR A 43 3.04 5.67 0.29
C THR A 43 3.41 4.55 1.23
N VAL A 44 4.18 3.59 0.74
CA VAL A 44 4.68 2.47 1.53
C VAL A 44 6.19 2.62 1.68
N ALA A 45 6.68 2.47 2.91
CA ALA A 45 8.08 2.38 3.26
C ALA A 45 8.38 0.98 3.80
N TRP A 46 9.38 0.32 3.22
CA TRP A 46 9.77 -1.04 3.57
C TRP A 46 11.29 -1.23 3.54
N ASP A 47 11.74 -2.26 4.21
CA ASP A 47 13.14 -2.70 4.25
C ASP A 47 13.22 -4.22 3.99
N ALA A 48 14.43 -4.72 3.77
CA ALA A 48 14.62 -6.16 3.62
C ALA A 48 14.16 -6.88 4.89
N PRO A 49 13.40 -8.00 4.79
CA PRO A 49 13.23 -8.85 3.61
C PRO A 49 12.06 -8.48 2.67
N ALA A 50 11.22 -7.51 3.01
CA ALA A 50 10.06 -7.14 2.18
C ALA A 50 10.48 -6.58 0.81
N THR A 51 9.67 -6.88 -0.21
CA THR A 51 9.86 -6.37 -1.57
C THR A 51 8.62 -5.67 -2.10
N TRP A 52 8.81 -4.81 -3.12
CA TRP A 52 7.68 -4.16 -3.82
C TRP A 52 6.72 -5.18 -4.42
N ASP A 53 7.23 -6.32 -4.88
CA ASP A 53 6.42 -7.38 -5.49
C ASP A 53 5.45 -8.00 -4.48
N GLU A 54 5.90 -8.29 -3.26
CA GLU A 54 5.04 -8.78 -2.17
C GLU A 54 3.96 -7.76 -1.77
N ILE A 55 4.35 -6.50 -1.62
CA ILE A 55 3.41 -5.41 -1.29
C ILE A 55 2.36 -5.28 -2.39
N LYS A 56 2.78 -5.33 -3.66
CA LYS A 56 1.88 -5.27 -4.81
C LYS A 56 0.97 -6.51 -4.87
N ALA A 57 1.49 -7.70 -4.61
CA ALA A 57 0.71 -8.94 -4.59
C ALA A 57 -0.39 -8.88 -3.53
N LEU A 58 -0.05 -8.46 -2.31
CA LEU A 58 -1.03 -8.24 -1.24
C LEU A 58 -2.08 -7.23 -1.66
N LEU A 59 -1.67 -6.06 -2.17
CA LEU A 59 -2.59 -5.02 -2.65
C LEU A 59 -3.56 -5.54 -3.72
N VAL A 60 -3.10 -6.39 -4.64
CA VAL A 60 -3.97 -7.03 -5.64
C VAL A 60 -4.93 -8.03 -5.00
N GLU A 61 -4.46 -8.80 -4.00
CA GLU A 61 -5.28 -9.77 -3.25
C GLU A 61 -6.43 -9.08 -2.49
N ILE A 62 -6.18 -7.88 -1.95
CA ILE A 62 -7.19 -7.06 -1.25
C ILE A 62 -7.98 -6.12 -2.19
N ASP A 63 -7.88 -6.28 -3.51
CA ASP A 63 -8.57 -5.48 -4.55
C ASP A 63 -8.10 -4.00 -4.67
N TYR A 64 -6.96 -3.65 -4.06
CA TYR A 64 -6.37 -2.32 -4.04
C TYR A 64 -5.11 -2.22 -4.93
N ALA A 65 -5.19 -2.77 -6.14
CA ALA A 65 -4.07 -2.76 -7.08
C ALA A 65 -3.55 -1.33 -7.37
N PRO A 66 -2.23 -1.10 -7.35
CA PRO A 66 -1.65 0.19 -7.74
C PRO A 66 -1.91 0.47 -9.22
N ALA A 67 -2.39 1.66 -9.54
CA ALA A 67 -2.46 2.17 -10.90
C ALA A 67 -1.06 2.48 -11.41
N GLU A 68 -0.48 1.54 -12.14
CA GLU A 68 0.71 1.77 -12.96
C GLU A 68 0.24 2.40 -14.28
N ASN A 69 0.48 3.70 -14.46
CA ASN A 69 0.37 4.37 -15.76
C ASN A 69 1.75 4.50 -16.41
#